data_AF-A0AAN0RQ62-F1
#
_entry.id   AF-A0AAN0RQ62-F1
#
_cell.length_a   1.000
_cell.length_b   1.000
_cell.length_c   1.000
_cell.angle_alpha   90.00
_cell.angle_beta   90.00
_cell.angle_gamma   90.00
#
_symmetry.space_group_name_H-M   'P 1'
#
loop_
_entity.id
_entity.type
_entity.pdbx_description
1 polymer ?
#
loop_
_entity_poly.entity_id
_entity_poly.type
_entity_poly.pdbx_seq_one_letter_code
_entity_poly.pdbx_strand_id
1 'polypeptide(L)'
;MLIDIHADFTVLGPKDVHYSGSANISIPVRDVQASVSLDLASRHCAVDITALNVEADVVSALNETATLVNQRSYPIALSSLEADVKLSAQTVVHAWKYLLARDQEIPEEALGGTTLKWKQSSSSDWHKFPSVIYGWATVRQVPHLAGEQVARLQQLVSDGVTPLVGMRYLHRAKSETDPKYRWVDATIAAELCIKEVLQKARPETEVLFTNLQSPPLHKLYGDILESFLGERSPHAGDLRRGAEIRNALVHKPAITDVDSTRASEYVKDVESAIFHALTLLFKNKGYFDFWRGLEANRY
;
A
#
# COMPACT_ATOMS: atom_id res chain seq x y z
N MET A 1 -8.84 -22.83 20.84
CA MET A 1 -8.62 -24.11 20.12
C MET A 1 -7.69 -23.83 18.96
N LEU A 2 -6.75 -24.74 18.66
CA LEU A 2 -5.76 -24.50 17.61
C LEU A 2 -6.28 -24.95 16.24
N ILE A 3 -6.27 -24.04 15.28
CA ILE A 3 -6.61 -24.30 13.88
C ILE A 3 -5.48 -23.85 12.96
N ASP A 4 -5.43 -24.44 11.78
CA ASP A 4 -4.61 -23.96 10.66
C ASP A 4 -5.52 -23.38 9.59
N ILE A 5 -5.06 -22.31 8.94
CA ILE A 5 -5.79 -21.62 7.88
C ILE A 5 -4.88 -21.54 6.66
N HIS A 6 -5.45 -21.82 5.50
CA HIS A 6 -4.80 -21.65 4.21
C HIS A 6 -5.71 -20.85 3.30
N ALA A 7 -5.20 -19.76 2.75
CA ALA A 7 -5.93 -18.89 1.86
C ALA A 7 -5.17 -18.71 0.56
N ASP A 8 -5.76 -19.12 -0.55
CA ASP A 8 -5.27 -18.80 -1.89
C ASP A 8 -5.96 -17.54 -2.39
N PHE A 9 -5.19 -16.54 -2.76
CA PHE A 9 -5.65 -15.37 -3.48
C PHE A 9 -5.06 -15.36 -4.88
N THR A 10 -5.87 -14.91 -5.84
CA THR A 10 -5.35 -14.48 -7.13
C THR A 10 -4.90 -13.03 -6.99
N VAL A 11 -3.62 -12.76 -7.23
CA VAL A 11 -3.13 -11.40 -7.42
C VAL A 11 -3.77 -10.89 -8.71
N LEU A 12 -4.68 -9.94 -8.57
CA LEU A 12 -5.37 -9.36 -9.71
C LEU A 12 -4.37 -8.54 -10.50
N GLY A 13 -4.00 -9.18 -11.58
CA GLY A 13 -2.97 -8.76 -12.47
C GLY A 13 -3.51 -8.87 -13.89
N PRO A 14 -3.18 -7.90 -14.73
CA PRO A 14 -3.18 -8.00 -16.19
C PRO A 14 -2.67 -9.29 -16.87
N LYS A 15 -3.46 -10.09 -17.60
CA LYS A 15 -3.10 -11.44 -18.18
C LYS A 15 -1.88 -11.52 -19.11
N ASP A 16 -1.57 -10.46 -19.81
CA ASP A 16 -0.48 -10.28 -20.77
C ASP A 16 0.83 -9.79 -20.14
N VAL A 17 0.84 -9.63 -18.82
CA VAL A 17 2.01 -9.21 -18.05
C VAL A 17 2.71 -10.41 -17.45
N HIS A 18 3.98 -10.52 -17.79
CA HIS A 18 4.92 -11.35 -17.07
C HIS A 18 5.37 -10.60 -15.84
N TYR A 19 4.63 -10.79 -14.75
CA TYR A 19 5.24 -10.60 -13.46
C TYR A 19 6.26 -11.70 -13.24
N SER A 20 7.27 -11.41 -12.46
CA SER A 20 8.28 -12.40 -12.13
C SER A 20 8.82 -12.12 -10.74
N GLY A 21 9.24 -13.21 -10.09
CA GLY A 21 9.69 -13.15 -8.72
C GLY A 21 8.68 -13.73 -7.74
N SER A 22 9.23 -14.23 -6.64
CA SER A 22 8.47 -14.78 -5.54
C SER A 22 9.08 -14.36 -4.21
N ALA A 23 8.23 -14.21 -3.21
CA ALA A 23 8.61 -13.83 -1.87
C ALA A 23 7.79 -14.62 -0.86
N ASN A 24 8.43 -15.08 0.20
CA ASN A 24 7.75 -15.63 1.37
C ASN A 24 7.97 -14.65 2.51
N ILE A 25 6.89 -14.02 2.97
CA ILE A 25 6.91 -12.95 3.95
C ILE A 25 6.20 -13.39 5.23
N SER A 26 6.86 -13.29 6.37
CA SER A 26 6.24 -13.54 7.67
C SER A 26 5.56 -12.28 8.21
N ILE A 27 4.32 -12.40 8.67
CA ILE A 27 3.51 -11.30 9.23
C ILE A 27 2.94 -11.73 10.58
N PRO A 28 3.01 -10.90 11.62
CA PRO A 28 2.29 -11.17 12.87
C PRO A 28 0.77 -11.11 12.64
N VAL A 29 0.07 -12.18 13.03
CA VAL A 29 -1.39 -12.25 13.04
C VAL A 29 -1.82 -12.74 14.41
N ARG A 30 -2.43 -11.85 15.21
CA ARG A 30 -2.74 -12.10 16.63
C ARG A 30 -1.48 -12.55 17.39
N ASP A 31 -1.50 -13.75 17.95
CA ASP A 31 -0.44 -14.38 18.74
C ASP A 31 0.49 -15.30 17.92
N VAL A 32 0.29 -15.40 16.61
CA VAL A 32 1.08 -16.27 15.71
C VAL A 32 1.70 -15.51 14.53
N GLN A 33 2.51 -16.20 13.74
CA GLN A 33 3.05 -15.67 12.47
C GLN A 33 2.32 -16.34 11.30
N ALA A 34 1.79 -15.52 10.39
CA ALA A 34 1.32 -15.95 9.09
C ALA A 34 2.48 -15.94 8.09
N SER A 35 2.61 -16.99 7.29
CA SER A 35 3.49 -17.03 6.13
C SER A 35 2.71 -16.62 4.89
N VAL A 36 3.09 -15.51 4.26
CA VAL A 36 2.50 -15.01 3.03
C VAL A 36 3.45 -15.30 1.86
N SER A 37 3.08 -16.27 1.05
CA SER A 37 3.81 -16.66 -0.16
C SER A 37 3.23 -15.90 -1.36
N LEU A 38 3.95 -14.89 -1.83
CA LEU A 38 3.61 -14.11 -3.01
C LEU A 38 4.42 -14.60 -4.19
N ASP A 39 3.79 -15.32 -5.11
CA ASP A 39 4.36 -15.68 -6.41
C ASP A 39 3.69 -14.84 -7.50
N LEU A 40 4.42 -13.82 -7.98
CA LEU A 40 3.89 -12.94 -8.99
C LEU A 40 3.78 -13.64 -10.35
N ALA A 41 4.71 -14.57 -10.66
CA ALA A 41 4.73 -15.26 -11.95
C ALA A 41 3.47 -16.10 -12.17
N SER A 42 3.01 -16.81 -11.14
CA SER A 42 1.74 -17.53 -11.16
C SER A 42 0.54 -16.67 -10.71
N ARG A 43 0.78 -15.43 -10.27
CA ARG A 43 -0.21 -14.48 -9.72
C ARG A 43 -0.97 -15.04 -8.55
N HIS A 44 -0.22 -15.71 -7.71
CA HIS A 44 -0.73 -16.42 -6.57
C HIS A 44 -0.19 -15.76 -5.31
N CYS A 45 -1.08 -15.50 -4.38
CA CYS A 45 -0.71 -15.09 -3.04
C CYS A 45 -1.36 -16.08 -2.08
N ALA A 46 -0.55 -16.91 -1.44
CA ALA A 46 -1.02 -17.81 -0.39
C ALA A 46 -0.75 -17.21 0.98
N VAL A 47 -1.70 -17.37 1.90
CA VAL A 47 -1.52 -17.08 3.31
C VAL A 47 -1.69 -18.37 4.09
N ASP A 48 -0.65 -18.77 4.80
CA ASP A 48 -0.64 -19.92 5.69
C ASP A 48 -0.52 -19.44 7.13
N ILE A 49 -1.49 -19.77 7.97
CA ILE A 49 -1.46 -19.52 9.41
C ILE A 49 -1.51 -20.87 10.11
N THR A 50 -0.51 -21.14 10.95
CA THR A 50 -0.41 -22.42 11.67
C THR A 50 -0.60 -22.21 13.16
N ALA A 51 -1.28 -23.16 13.79
CA ALA A 51 -1.55 -23.17 15.23
C ALA A 51 -2.21 -21.87 15.75
N LEU A 52 -3.13 -21.30 14.97
CA LEU A 52 -3.90 -20.13 15.40
C LEU A 52 -4.86 -20.50 16.52
N ASN A 53 -4.76 -19.82 17.66
CA ASN A 53 -5.69 -20.04 18.75
C ASN A 53 -6.97 -19.22 18.54
N VAL A 54 -8.08 -19.91 18.33
CA VAL A 54 -9.41 -19.30 18.15
C VAL A 54 -10.37 -19.64 19.28
N GLU A 55 -11.34 -18.77 19.49
CA GLU A 55 -12.43 -18.92 20.45
C GLU A 55 -13.36 -20.09 20.09
N ALA A 56 -14.08 -20.63 21.07
CA ALA A 56 -14.92 -21.81 20.88
C ALA A 56 -16.10 -21.55 19.93
N ASP A 57 -16.64 -20.33 19.93
CA ASP A 57 -17.72 -19.89 19.04
C ASP A 57 -17.26 -19.81 17.57
N VAL A 58 -16.01 -19.42 17.29
CA VAL A 58 -15.40 -19.50 15.95
C VAL A 58 -15.39 -20.96 15.45
N VAL A 59 -14.98 -21.90 16.30
CA VAL A 59 -14.95 -23.32 15.94
C VAL A 59 -16.35 -23.87 15.70
N SER A 60 -17.30 -23.56 16.57
CA SER A 60 -18.71 -23.93 16.35
C SER A 60 -19.22 -23.37 15.03
N ALA A 61 -18.97 -22.09 14.76
CA ALA A 61 -19.35 -21.46 13.50
C ALA A 61 -18.70 -22.14 12.29
N LEU A 62 -17.42 -22.48 12.33
CA LEU A 62 -16.73 -23.19 11.24
C LEU A 62 -17.32 -24.58 10.95
N ASN A 63 -17.77 -25.30 11.98
CA ASN A 63 -18.36 -26.63 11.85
C ASN A 63 -19.83 -26.59 11.38
N GLU A 64 -20.59 -25.59 11.82
CA GLU A 64 -22.04 -25.51 11.61
C GLU A 64 -22.42 -24.73 10.35
N THR A 65 -21.55 -23.83 9.90
CA THR A 65 -21.82 -22.95 8.75
C THR A 65 -21.60 -23.70 7.45
N ALA A 66 -22.63 -23.77 6.60
CA ALA A 66 -22.52 -24.37 5.28
C ALA A 66 -21.42 -23.67 4.44
N THR A 67 -20.88 -24.34 3.42
CA THR A 67 -19.80 -23.76 2.60
C THR A 67 -20.20 -22.50 1.83
N LEU A 68 -21.49 -22.28 1.59
CA LEU A 68 -22.05 -21.09 0.94
C LEU A 68 -23.17 -20.55 1.83
N VAL A 69 -23.00 -19.33 2.34
CA VAL A 69 -23.95 -18.69 3.26
C VAL A 69 -24.31 -17.30 2.77
N ASN A 70 -25.56 -16.89 3.03
CA ASN A 70 -26.00 -15.53 2.78
C ASN A 70 -25.19 -14.55 3.66
N GLN A 71 -24.73 -13.44 3.07
CA GLN A 71 -23.96 -12.42 3.77
C GLN A 71 -24.62 -11.92 5.07
N ARG A 72 -25.97 -11.84 5.12
CA ARG A 72 -26.71 -11.41 6.32
C ARG A 72 -26.73 -12.43 7.46
N SER A 73 -26.40 -13.68 7.15
CA SER A 73 -26.35 -14.80 8.10
C SER A 73 -24.92 -15.24 8.37
N TYR A 74 -23.93 -14.49 7.86
CA TYR A 74 -22.52 -14.81 8.02
C TYR A 74 -22.09 -14.50 9.46
N PRO A 75 -21.55 -15.48 10.21
CA PRO A 75 -21.15 -15.25 11.60
C PRO A 75 -20.08 -14.16 11.73
N ILE A 76 -20.28 -13.20 12.64
CA ILE A 76 -19.36 -12.07 12.87
C ILE A 76 -17.95 -12.58 13.26
N ALA A 77 -17.88 -13.66 14.02
CA ALA A 77 -16.63 -14.30 14.43
C ALA A 77 -15.81 -14.79 13.21
N LEU A 78 -16.47 -15.35 12.20
CA LEU A 78 -15.84 -15.75 10.95
C LEU A 78 -15.43 -14.53 10.11
N SER A 79 -16.26 -13.47 10.09
CA SER A 79 -15.95 -12.24 9.34
C SER A 79 -14.68 -11.56 9.86
N SER A 80 -14.44 -11.62 11.18
CA SER A 80 -13.23 -11.05 11.77
C SER A 80 -11.99 -11.85 11.38
N LEU A 81 -12.10 -13.18 11.37
CA LEU A 81 -11.02 -14.07 10.96
C LEU A 81 -10.68 -13.93 9.46
N GLU A 82 -11.69 -13.84 8.59
CA GLU A 82 -11.47 -13.54 7.16
C GLU A 82 -10.80 -12.19 6.95
N ALA A 83 -11.20 -11.18 7.74
CA ALA A 83 -10.58 -9.87 7.69
C ALA A 83 -9.10 -9.92 8.08
N ASP A 84 -8.72 -10.67 9.13
CA ASP A 84 -7.32 -10.84 9.54
C ASP A 84 -6.47 -11.49 8.43
N VAL A 85 -6.99 -12.55 7.80
CA VAL A 85 -6.32 -13.25 6.68
C VAL A 85 -6.17 -12.33 5.47
N LYS A 86 -7.25 -11.62 5.09
CA LYS A 86 -7.23 -10.67 3.97
C LYS A 86 -6.29 -9.50 4.23
N LEU A 87 -6.30 -8.94 5.44
CA LEU A 87 -5.43 -7.84 5.84
C LEU A 87 -3.95 -8.23 5.77
N SER A 88 -3.62 -9.48 6.11
CA SER A 88 -2.26 -10.01 5.99
C SER A 88 -1.75 -9.98 4.55
N ALA A 89 -2.56 -10.52 3.61
CA ALA A 89 -2.24 -10.47 2.18
C ALA A 89 -2.17 -9.01 1.67
N GLN A 90 -3.13 -8.17 2.07
CA GLN A 90 -3.16 -6.75 1.67
C GLN A 90 -1.93 -5.99 2.15
N THR A 91 -1.44 -6.27 3.36
CA THR A 91 -0.26 -5.62 3.94
C THR A 91 0.96 -5.82 3.05
N VAL A 92 1.22 -7.06 2.63
CA VAL A 92 2.36 -7.38 1.75
C VAL A 92 2.18 -6.78 0.36
N VAL A 93 0.99 -6.93 -0.24
CA VAL A 93 0.72 -6.41 -1.59
C VAL A 93 0.81 -4.88 -1.61
N HIS A 94 0.29 -4.19 -0.59
CA HIS A 94 0.37 -2.73 -0.49
C HIS A 94 1.80 -2.26 -0.23
N ALA A 95 2.56 -2.91 0.65
CA ALA A 95 3.95 -2.58 0.87
C ALA A 95 4.76 -2.73 -0.43
N TRP A 96 4.55 -3.83 -1.17
CA TRP A 96 5.15 -4.00 -2.48
C TRP A 96 4.71 -2.91 -3.47
N LYS A 97 3.41 -2.71 -3.64
CA LYS A 97 2.82 -1.73 -4.58
C LYS A 97 3.35 -0.33 -4.36
N TYR A 98 3.21 0.18 -3.14
CA TYR A 98 3.40 1.61 -2.86
C TYR A 98 4.84 1.94 -2.47
N LEU A 99 5.52 1.06 -1.73
CA LEU A 99 6.83 1.39 -1.15
C LEU A 99 8.00 0.88 -2.00
N LEU A 100 7.83 -0.24 -2.71
CA LEU A 100 8.91 -0.86 -3.48
C LEU A 100 8.74 -0.67 -4.99
N ALA A 101 7.71 -1.30 -5.55
CA ALA A 101 7.42 -1.31 -6.98
C ALA A 101 7.03 0.07 -7.50
N ARG A 102 6.33 0.87 -6.67
CA ARG A 102 5.78 2.20 -7.02
C ARG A 102 4.93 2.15 -8.28
N ASP A 103 4.23 1.04 -8.47
CA ASP A 103 3.56 0.77 -9.72
C ASP A 103 2.09 1.19 -9.67
N GLN A 104 1.76 2.20 -10.47
CA GLN A 104 0.42 2.76 -10.62
C GLN A 104 -0.60 1.75 -11.16
N GLU A 105 -0.15 0.68 -11.80
CA GLU A 105 -1.02 -0.25 -12.53
C GLU A 105 -1.54 -1.41 -11.66
N ILE A 106 -0.93 -1.64 -10.49
CA ILE A 106 -1.51 -2.55 -9.49
C ILE A 106 -2.81 -1.93 -8.98
N PRO A 107 -3.99 -2.56 -9.13
CA PRO A 107 -5.25 -1.94 -8.72
C PRO A 107 -5.32 -1.77 -7.19
N GLU A 108 -6.23 -0.92 -6.72
CA GLU A 108 -6.45 -0.75 -5.27
C GLU A 108 -6.92 -2.04 -4.60
N GLU A 109 -7.64 -2.88 -5.33
CA GLU A 109 -8.10 -4.19 -4.82
C GLU A 109 -7.37 -5.31 -5.58
N ALA A 110 -6.04 -5.31 -5.47
CA ALA A 110 -5.16 -6.27 -6.15
C ALA A 110 -5.29 -7.73 -5.69
N LEU A 111 -6.24 -8.05 -4.81
CA LEU A 111 -6.53 -9.40 -4.35
C LEU A 111 -7.94 -9.77 -4.74
N GLY A 112 -8.10 -10.82 -5.52
CA GLY A 112 -9.38 -11.38 -5.93
C GLY A 112 -9.35 -12.90 -5.92
N GLY A 113 -10.51 -13.52 -6.15
CA GLY A 113 -10.64 -14.98 -6.23
C GLY A 113 -10.03 -15.69 -5.02
N THR A 114 -10.68 -15.57 -3.86
CA THR A 114 -10.19 -16.19 -2.63
C THR A 114 -10.70 -17.62 -2.49
N THR A 115 -9.80 -18.59 -2.39
CA THR A 115 -10.14 -19.92 -1.87
C THR A 115 -9.58 -20.03 -0.46
N LEU A 116 -10.46 -19.98 0.54
CA LEU A 116 -10.10 -20.10 1.93
C LEU A 116 -10.42 -21.52 2.42
N LYS A 117 -9.51 -22.12 3.17
CA LYS A 117 -9.61 -23.46 3.77
C LYS A 117 -9.12 -23.41 5.22
N TRP A 118 -9.63 -24.33 6.05
CA TRP A 118 -9.19 -24.47 7.43
C TRP A 118 -9.11 -25.94 7.84
N LYS A 119 -8.33 -26.24 8.87
CA LYS A 119 -8.35 -27.53 9.57
C LYS A 119 -8.03 -27.34 11.05
N GLN A 120 -8.39 -28.31 11.88
CA GLN A 120 -7.83 -28.35 13.24
C GLN A 120 -6.33 -28.67 13.13
N SER A 121 -5.47 -28.06 13.94
CA SER A 121 -4.01 -28.26 13.81
C SER A 121 -3.58 -29.71 14.03
N SER A 122 -4.34 -30.47 14.83
CA SER A 122 -4.14 -31.90 15.06
C SER A 122 -4.70 -32.80 13.95
N SER A 123 -5.44 -32.25 12.98
CA SER A 123 -6.06 -32.98 11.87
C SER A 123 -5.25 -32.84 10.58
N SER A 124 -5.38 -33.83 9.70
CA SER A 124 -4.86 -33.78 8.32
C SER A 124 -5.86 -33.19 7.32
N ASP A 125 -7.15 -33.13 7.67
CA ASP A 125 -8.23 -32.94 6.71
C ASP A 125 -8.60 -31.46 6.57
N TRP A 126 -8.47 -30.93 5.36
CA TRP A 126 -8.81 -29.55 5.03
C TRP A 126 -10.29 -29.40 4.67
N HIS A 127 -10.97 -28.49 5.36
CA HIS A 127 -12.34 -28.09 5.09
C HIS A 127 -12.37 -26.78 4.29
N LYS A 128 -13.36 -26.63 3.40
CA LYS A 128 -13.62 -25.35 2.72
C LYS A 128 -14.13 -24.34 3.74
N PHE A 129 -13.60 -23.12 3.69
CA PHE A 129 -14.12 -22.02 4.50
C PHE A 129 -15.41 -21.49 3.87
N PRO A 130 -16.43 -21.12 4.67
CA PRO A 130 -17.63 -20.47 4.18
C PRO A 130 -17.30 -19.17 3.41
N SER A 131 -17.79 -18.96 2.19
CA SER A 131 -17.36 -17.80 1.36
C SER A 131 -18.49 -17.12 0.58
N VAL A 132 -18.23 -15.87 0.17
CA VAL A 132 -19.09 -15.04 -0.70
C VAL A 132 -18.31 -14.66 -1.97
N ILE A 133 -18.92 -14.81 -3.16
CA ILE A 133 -18.22 -14.68 -4.46
C ILE A 133 -18.25 -13.24 -4.99
N TYR A 134 -17.10 -12.70 -5.39
CA TYR A 134 -16.95 -11.43 -6.14
C TYR A 134 -15.85 -11.55 -7.21
N GLY A 135 -15.96 -10.84 -8.35
CA GLY A 135 -14.93 -10.86 -9.40
C GLY A 135 -14.95 -9.67 -10.36
N TRP A 136 -13.77 -9.27 -10.86
CA TRP A 136 -13.52 -8.25 -11.90
C TRP A 136 -12.03 -8.28 -12.35
N ALA A 137 -11.67 -7.65 -13.49
CA ALA A 137 -10.37 -7.80 -14.18
C ALA A 137 -9.92 -6.56 -15.01
N THR A 138 -8.60 -6.25 -15.10
CA THR A 138 -7.94 -5.22 -15.99
C THR A 138 -6.39 -5.46 -16.19
N VAL A 139 -5.66 -4.64 -17.02
CA VAL A 139 -4.43 -4.95 -17.86
C VAL A 139 -3.15 -3.98 -17.70
N ARG A 140 -1.87 -4.48 -17.85
CA ARG A 140 -0.41 -4.02 -17.90
C ARG A 140 0.69 -4.01 -16.73
N GLN A 141 1.99 -3.83 -17.09
CA GLN A 141 3.25 -4.48 -16.57
C GLN A 141 3.90 -3.92 -15.27
N VAL A 142 4.55 -4.79 -14.45
CA VAL A 142 5.14 -4.44 -13.12
C VAL A 142 6.54 -5.07 -12.87
N PRO A 143 7.46 -4.44 -12.09
CA PRO A 143 8.84 -4.89 -11.82
C PRO A 143 9.01 -6.25 -11.09
N HIS A 144 10.20 -6.86 -11.31
CA HIS A 144 10.65 -8.17 -10.81
C HIS A 144 10.96 -8.18 -9.29
N LEU A 145 10.32 -9.08 -8.53
CA LEU A 145 10.51 -9.24 -7.08
C LEU A 145 11.51 -10.37 -6.76
N ALA A 146 12.79 -10.05 -6.62
CA ALA A 146 13.81 -11.04 -6.24
C ALA A 146 14.97 -10.46 -5.42
N GLY A 147 15.70 -11.33 -4.73
CA GLY A 147 16.94 -11.00 -4.02
C GLY A 147 16.73 -9.97 -2.91
N GLU A 148 17.51 -8.87 -2.96
CA GLU A 148 17.48 -7.80 -1.94
C GLU A 148 16.09 -7.17 -1.76
N GLN A 149 15.26 -7.15 -2.80
CA GLN A 149 13.92 -6.59 -2.71
C GLN A 149 13.00 -7.40 -1.78
N VAL A 150 13.18 -8.72 -1.73
CA VAL A 150 12.41 -9.61 -0.83
C VAL A 150 12.82 -9.37 0.62
N ALA A 151 14.13 -9.29 0.89
CA ALA A 151 14.65 -8.98 2.22
C ALA A 151 14.14 -7.62 2.71
N ARG A 152 14.12 -6.61 1.82
CA ARG A 152 13.61 -5.28 2.13
C ARG A 152 12.10 -5.27 2.36
N LEU A 153 11.33 -6.02 1.58
CA LEU A 153 9.89 -6.18 1.79
C LEU A 153 9.60 -6.82 3.15
N GLN A 154 10.31 -7.89 3.50
CA GLN A 154 10.20 -8.52 4.81
C GLN A 154 10.51 -7.52 5.92
N GLN A 155 11.58 -6.73 5.78
CA GLN A 155 11.97 -5.77 6.81
C GLN A 155 10.95 -4.65 6.98
N LEU A 156 10.41 -4.09 5.89
CA LEU A 156 9.33 -3.09 5.93
C LEU A 156 8.10 -3.62 6.68
N VAL A 157 7.67 -4.84 6.35
CA VAL A 157 6.50 -5.47 6.97
C VAL A 157 6.75 -5.79 8.44
N SER A 158 7.95 -6.29 8.78
CA SER A 158 8.33 -6.62 10.15
C SER A 158 8.40 -5.39 11.05
N ASP A 159 8.86 -4.26 10.51
CA ASP A 159 8.89 -2.97 11.20
C ASP A 159 7.52 -2.27 11.26
N GLY A 160 6.46 -2.89 10.71
CA GLY A 160 5.11 -2.30 10.69
C GLY A 160 5.01 -1.06 9.81
N VAL A 161 5.87 -0.92 8.79
CA VAL A 161 5.85 0.22 7.88
C VAL A 161 4.66 0.09 6.94
N THR A 162 3.71 1.01 7.07
CA THR A 162 2.53 1.09 6.21
C THR A 162 2.69 2.18 5.16
N PRO A 163 2.17 1.98 3.93
CA PRO A 163 2.05 3.04 2.94
C PRO A 163 1.29 4.25 3.48
N LEU A 164 1.72 5.45 3.07
CA LEU A 164 1.01 6.68 3.40
C LEU A 164 -0.31 6.74 2.62
N VAL A 165 -1.37 7.27 3.23
CA VAL A 165 -2.67 7.47 2.59
C VAL A 165 -2.53 8.29 1.30
N GLY A 166 -1.67 9.31 1.31
CA GLY A 166 -1.37 10.14 0.14
C GLY A 166 -0.83 9.37 -1.08
N MET A 167 -0.24 8.18 -0.90
CA MET A 167 0.30 7.38 -2.01
C MET A 167 -0.78 6.85 -2.96
N ARG A 168 -2.02 6.70 -2.48
CA ARG A 168 -3.17 6.35 -3.34
C ARG A 168 -3.44 7.45 -4.38
N TYR A 169 -3.33 8.72 -3.97
CA TYR A 169 -3.46 9.86 -4.87
C TYR A 169 -2.28 9.97 -5.83
N LEU A 170 -1.07 9.59 -5.39
CA LEU A 170 0.08 9.52 -6.28
C LEU A 170 -0.14 8.48 -7.40
N HIS A 171 -0.58 7.27 -7.03
CA HIS A 171 -0.88 6.22 -8.02
C HIS A 171 -2.01 6.65 -8.96
N ARG A 172 -3.07 7.27 -8.42
CA ARG A 172 -4.16 7.82 -9.24
C ARG A 172 -3.65 8.87 -10.22
N ALA A 173 -2.84 9.83 -9.76
CA ALA A 173 -2.22 10.83 -10.62
C ALA A 173 -1.42 10.19 -11.76
N LYS A 174 -0.60 9.18 -11.45
CA LYS A 174 0.20 8.49 -12.46
C LYS A 174 -0.65 7.77 -13.52
N SER A 175 -1.82 7.26 -13.14
CA SER A 175 -2.77 6.61 -14.06
C SER A 175 -3.74 7.57 -14.76
N GLU A 176 -3.86 8.81 -14.27
CA GLU A 176 -4.81 9.79 -14.78
C GLU A 176 -4.41 10.25 -16.18
N THR A 177 -5.37 10.26 -17.10
CA THR A 177 -5.19 10.63 -18.50
C THR A 177 -5.32 12.13 -18.74
N ASP A 178 -6.17 12.82 -17.99
CA ASP A 178 -6.35 14.28 -18.07
C ASP A 178 -5.20 15.00 -17.33
N PRO A 179 -4.39 15.84 -18.00
CA PRO A 179 -3.28 16.54 -17.37
C PRO A 179 -3.68 17.42 -16.18
N LYS A 180 -4.88 18.01 -16.19
CA LYS A 180 -5.35 18.89 -15.12
C LYS A 180 -5.65 18.09 -13.86
N TYR A 181 -6.38 16.98 -13.99
CA TYR A 181 -6.67 16.10 -12.85
C TYR A 181 -5.41 15.41 -12.34
N ARG A 182 -4.50 15.00 -13.24
CA ARG A 182 -3.17 14.48 -12.88
C ARG A 182 -2.41 15.45 -11.97
N TRP A 183 -2.39 16.74 -12.32
CA TRP A 183 -1.72 17.77 -11.52
C TRP A 183 -2.36 17.97 -10.14
N VAL A 184 -3.69 18.02 -10.10
CA VAL A 184 -4.46 18.18 -8.86
C VAL A 184 -4.18 17.01 -7.93
N ASP A 185 -4.26 15.78 -8.43
CA ASP A 185 -4.02 14.56 -7.64
C ASP A 185 -2.59 14.45 -7.13
N ALA A 186 -1.60 14.80 -7.96
CA ALA A 186 -0.20 14.86 -7.52
C ALA A 186 0.00 15.87 -6.38
N THR A 187 -0.65 17.04 -6.47
CA THR A 187 -0.57 18.06 -5.41
C THR A 187 -1.22 17.58 -4.11
N ILE A 188 -2.37 16.90 -4.20
CA ILE A 188 -3.04 16.28 -3.04
C ILE A 188 -2.14 15.20 -2.42
N ALA A 189 -1.51 14.36 -3.25
CA ALA A 189 -0.59 13.33 -2.79
C ALA A 189 0.57 13.91 -1.99
N ALA A 190 1.22 14.97 -2.51
CA ALA A 190 2.30 15.66 -1.83
C ALA A 190 1.86 16.19 -0.46
N GLU A 191 0.68 16.80 -0.39
CA GLU A 191 0.13 17.41 0.83
C GLU A 191 -0.23 16.37 1.90
N LEU A 192 -0.86 15.27 1.51
CA LEU A 192 -1.23 14.22 2.47
C LEU A 192 0.02 13.48 2.96
N CYS A 193 0.91 13.07 2.06
CA CYS A 193 2.11 12.32 2.42
C CYS A 193 2.99 13.09 3.41
N ILE A 194 3.24 14.39 3.20
CA ILE A 194 4.12 15.15 4.12
C ILE A 194 3.51 15.32 5.50
N LYS A 195 2.19 15.49 5.60
CA LYS A 195 1.51 15.56 6.91
C LYS A 195 1.65 14.24 7.66
N GLU A 196 1.40 13.12 6.98
CA GLU A 196 1.55 11.80 7.59
C GLU A 196 3.01 11.53 8.01
N VAL A 197 3.99 11.93 7.19
CA VAL A 197 5.42 11.82 7.55
C VAL A 197 5.74 12.64 8.81
N LEU A 198 5.28 13.89 8.87
CA LEU A 198 5.54 14.76 10.01
C LEU A 198 4.82 14.26 11.29
N GLN A 199 3.59 13.78 11.17
CA GLN A 199 2.84 13.16 12.27
C GLN A 199 3.53 11.87 12.76
N LYS A 200 4.07 11.05 11.86
CA LYS A 200 4.86 9.85 12.25
C LYS A 200 6.18 10.24 12.94
N ALA A 201 6.82 11.33 12.52
CA ALA A 201 8.06 11.82 13.12
C ALA A 201 7.87 12.50 14.49
N ARG A 202 6.72 13.18 14.66
CA ARG A 202 6.35 13.97 15.84
C ARG A 202 4.84 13.81 16.11
N PRO A 203 4.42 12.70 16.75
CA PRO A 203 2.99 12.41 17.00
C PRO A 203 2.25 13.52 17.75
N GLU A 204 2.96 14.31 18.56
CA GLU A 204 2.41 15.47 19.27
C GLU A 204 1.83 16.56 18.33
N THR A 205 2.18 16.54 17.04
CA THR A 205 1.66 17.49 16.04
C THR A 205 0.34 17.07 15.41
N GLU A 206 -0.18 15.90 15.73
CA GLU A 206 -1.43 15.36 15.16
C GLU A 206 -2.59 16.35 15.31
N VAL A 207 -2.81 16.89 16.51
CA VAL A 207 -3.88 17.85 16.80
C VAL A 207 -3.76 19.10 15.91
N LEU A 208 -2.55 19.57 15.64
CA LEU A 208 -2.33 20.75 14.81
C LEU A 208 -2.72 20.46 13.35
N PHE A 209 -2.27 19.34 12.80
CA PHE A 209 -2.58 18.97 11.41
C PHE A 209 -4.05 18.58 11.20
N THR A 210 -4.74 18.11 12.23
CA THR A 210 -6.17 17.77 12.18
C THR A 210 -7.07 18.98 12.28
N ASN A 211 -6.70 19.97 13.10
CA ASN A 211 -7.62 21.07 13.46
C ASN A 211 -7.27 22.42 12.82
N LEU A 212 -6.07 22.58 12.26
CA LEU A 212 -5.63 23.83 11.64
C LEU A 212 -5.48 23.68 10.13
N GLN A 213 -5.63 24.82 9.43
CA GLN A 213 -5.27 24.90 8.03
C GLN A 213 -3.78 24.58 7.88
N SER A 214 -3.49 23.67 6.96
CA SER A 214 -2.13 23.22 6.76
C SER A 214 -1.26 24.32 6.13
N PRO A 215 0.00 24.46 6.59
CA PRO A 215 0.94 25.36 5.95
C PRO A 215 1.10 25.07 4.45
N PRO A 216 1.53 26.05 3.63
CA PRO A 216 1.83 25.82 2.22
C PRO A 216 2.86 24.70 2.01
N LEU A 217 2.69 23.93 0.92
CA LEU A 217 3.54 22.77 0.59
C LEU A 217 5.04 23.04 0.66
N HIS A 218 5.49 24.18 0.13
CA HIS A 218 6.91 24.54 0.13
C HIS A 218 7.48 24.81 1.52
N LYS A 219 6.65 25.16 2.51
CA LYS A 219 7.06 25.25 3.91
C LYS A 219 7.09 23.86 4.55
N LEU A 220 6.08 23.03 4.25
CA LEU A 220 6.00 21.65 4.74
C LEU A 220 7.20 20.81 4.31
N TYR A 221 7.56 20.83 3.02
CA TYR A 221 8.75 20.18 2.48
C TYR A 221 10.05 21.01 2.63
N GLY A 222 9.92 22.24 3.14
CA GLY A 222 11.01 23.17 3.36
C GLY A 222 11.43 23.23 4.83
N ASP A 223 11.23 24.40 5.43
CA ASP A 223 11.69 24.71 6.80
C ASP A 223 11.10 23.76 7.85
N ILE A 224 9.87 23.29 7.66
CA ILE A 224 9.21 22.39 8.61
C ILE A 224 9.85 21.00 8.55
N LEU A 225 10.02 20.44 7.36
CA LEU A 225 10.70 19.15 7.18
C LEU A 225 12.13 19.20 7.72
N GLU A 226 12.86 20.28 7.43
CA GLU A 226 14.23 20.49 7.93
C GLU A 226 14.28 20.55 9.45
N SER A 227 13.38 21.32 10.07
CA SER A 227 13.29 21.41 11.54
C SER A 227 12.97 20.07 12.19
N PHE A 228 12.13 19.24 11.57
CA PHE A 228 11.64 18.00 12.16
C PHE A 228 12.56 16.80 11.90
N LEU A 229 13.12 16.70 10.69
CA LEU A 229 13.86 15.55 10.20
C LEU A 229 15.31 15.85 9.80
N GLY A 230 15.72 17.12 9.81
CA GLY A 230 17.11 17.57 9.69
C GLY A 230 17.54 18.00 8.30
N GLU A 231 16.67 17.91 7.29
CA GLU A 231 16.99 18.25 5.91
C GLU A 231 15.76 18.78 5.15
N ARG A 232 15.93 19.79 4.31
CA ARG A 232 14.89 20.31 3.39
C ARG A 232 14.83 19.44 2.13
N SER A 233 13.62 19.28 1.57
CA SER A 233 13.46 18.62 0.27
C SER A 233 14.04 19.45 -0.88
N PRO A 234 14.81 18.85 -1.80
CA PRO A 234 15.31 19.55 -2.98
C PRO A 234 14.17 20.05 -3.90
N HIS A 235 13.00 19.41 -3.81
CA HIS A 235 11.81 19.72 -4.62
C HIS A 235 10.87 20.76 -3.99
N ALA A 236 11.22 21.39 -2.87
CA ALA A 236 10.35 22.37 -2.21
C ALA A 236 9.96 23.55 -3.14
N GLY A 237 10.85 23.94 -4.05
CA GLY A 237 10.58 24.96 -5.08
C GLY A 237 9.58 24.50 -6.14
N ASP A 238 9.70 23.25 -6.61
CA ASP A 238 8.78 22.65 -7.57
C ASP A 238 7.38 22.52 -6.99
N LEU A 239 7.28 22.07 -5.73
CA LEU A 239 6.02 21.96 -5.01
C LEU A 239 5.33 23.31 -4.77
N ARG A 240 6.11 24.39 -4.59
CA ARG A 240 5.56 25.75 -4.53
C ARG A 240 4.82 26.10 -5.82
N ARG A 241 5.52 25.96 -6.95
CA ARG A 241 4.96 26.24 -8.29
C ARG A 241 3.77 25.33 -8.58
N GLY A 242 3.89 24.06 -8.20
CA GLY A 242 2.84 23.05 -8.25
C GLY A 242 1.55 23.50 -7.58
N ALA A 243 1.64 23.97 -6.33
CA ALA A 243 0.50 24.48 -5.57
C ALA A 243 -0.13 25.73 -6.19
N GLU A 244 0.69 26.66 -6.70
CA GLU A 244 0.22 27.86 -7.39
C GLU A 244 -0.58 27.52 -8.66
N ILE A 245 -0.08 26.56 -9.46
CA ILE A 245 -0.75 26.06 -10.67
C ILE A 245 -2.02 25.31 -10.32
N ARG A 246 -2.01 24.46 -9.28
CA ARG A 246 -3.22 23.79 -8.80
C ARG A 246 -4.31 24.80 -8.43
N ASN A 247 -3.95 25.86 -7.72
CA ASN A 247 -4.91 26.91 -7.35
C ASN A 247 -5.45 27.63 -8.59
N ALA A 248 -4.60 27.89 -9.59
CA ALA A 248 -5.03 28.47 -10.85
C ALA A 248 -5.95 27.52 -11.66
N LEU A 249 -5.67 26.21 -11.68
CA LEU A 249 -6.52 25.21 -12.32
C LEU A 249 -7.90 25.12 -11.67
N VAL A 250 -7.96 25.16 -10.33
CA VAL A 250 -9.22 25.05 -9.58
C VAL A 250 -10.04 26.34 -9.66
N HIS A 251 -9.41 27.52 -9.57
CA HIS A 251 -10.13 28.80 -9.50
C HIS A 251 -10.26 29.51 -10.86
N LYS A 252 -9.43 29.17 -11.85
CA LYS A 252 -9.41 29.76 -13.20
C LYS A 252 -9.27 28.67 -14.28
N PRO A 253 -10.19 27.69 -14.34
CA PRO A 253 -10.05 26.49 -15.19
C PRO A 253 -10.05 26.78 -16.69
N ALA A 254 -10.66 27.89 -17.12
CA ALA A 254 -10.76 28.29 -18.52
C ALA A 254 -9.49 28.95 -19.08
N ILE A 255 -8.59 29.41 -18.20
CA ILE A 255 -7.40 30.20 -18.57
C ILE A 255 -6.13 29.40 -18.35
N THR A 256 -6.11 28.54 -17.33
CA THR A 256 -4.94 27.77 -16.97
C THR A 256 -4.93 26.46 -17.75
N ASP A 257 -3.92 26.30 -18.61
CA ASP A 257 -3.68 25.06 -19.33
C ASP A 257 -2.36 24.43 -18.92
N VAL A 258 -2.36 23.10 -18.91
CA VAL A 258 -1.23 22.26 -18.53
C VAL A 258 -1.23 21.10 -19.50
N ASP A 259 -0.13 20.93 -20.22
CA ASP A 259 0.03 19.79 -21.11
C ASP A 259 0.42 18.50 -20.37
N SER A 260 0.28 17.37 -21.06
CA SER A 260 0.54 16.05 -20.50
C SER A 260 2.00 15.85 -20.07
N THR A 261 2.95 16.43 -20.79
CA THR A 261 4.38 16.30 -20.49
C THR A 261 4.69 16.98 -19.16
N ARG A 262 4.28 18.24 -19.02
CA ARG A 262 4.47 19.03 -17.82
C ARG A 262 3.79 18.41 -16.60
N ALA A 263 2.57 17.89 -16.77
CA ALA A 263 1.87 17.17 -15.70
C ALA A 263 2.61 15.90 -15.27
N SER A 264 3.20 15.17 -16.23
CA SER A 264 3.96 13.95 -15.94
C SER A 264 5.30 14.24 -15.25
N GLU A 265 5.96 15.35 -15.61
CA GLU A 265 7.16 15.83 -14.92
C GLU A 265 6.85 16.20 -13.47
N TYR A 266 5.77 16.97 -13.26
CA TYR A 266 5.36 17.34 -11.91
C TYR A 266 5.00 16.13 -11.03
N VAL A 267 4.39 15.08 -11.58
CA VAL A 267 4.16 13.82 -10.87
C VAL A 267 5.49 13.19 -10.41
N LYS A 268 6.54 13.24 -11.23
CA LYS A 268 7.88 12.72 -10.86
C LYS A 268 8.52 13.56 -9.76
N ASP A 269 8.37 14.88 -9.80
CA ASP A 269 8.87 15.78 -8.75
C ASP A 269 8.17 15.50 -7.42
N VAL A 270 6.85 15.32 -7.46
CA VAL A 270 6.03 14.93 -6.28
C VAL A 270 6.47 13.57 -5.74
N GLU A 271 6.62 12.57 -6.60
CA GLU A 271 7.09 11.24 -6.19
C GLU A 271 8.46 11.33 -5.51
N SER A 272 9.41 12.04 -6.13
CA SER A 272 10.77 12.21 -5.60
C SER A 272 10.75 12.94 -4.24
N ALA A 273 9.93 13.98 -4.08
CA ALA A 273 9.76 14.68 -2.81
C ALA A 273 9.19 13.77 -1.70
N ILE A 274 8.19 12.94 -2.02
CA ILE A 274 7.58 11.99 -1.06
C ILE A 274 8.61 10.95 -0.62
N PHE A 275 9.38 10.39 -1.56
CA PHE A 275 10.39 9.38 -1.25
C PHE A 275 11.62 9.97 -0.54
N HIS A 276 11.97 11.22 -0.80
CA HIS A 276 12.94 11.96 0.00
C HIS A 276 12.48 12.08 1.46
N ALA A 277 11.24 12.52 1.70
CA ALA A 277 10.69 12.64 3.05
C ALA A 277 10.63 11.28 3.79
N LEU A 278 10.29 10.19 3.09
CA LEU A 278 10.33 8.83 3.65
C LEU A 278 11.75 8.36 3.97
N THR A 279 12.73 8.70 3.11
CA THR A 279 14.14 8.40 3.35
C THR A 279 14.61 9.08 4.63
N LEU A 280 14.21 10.33 4.87
CA LEU A 280 14.53 11.04 6.12
C LEU A 280 13.83 10.41 7.34
N LEU A 281 12.55 10.07 7.22
CA LEU A 281 11.77 9.43 8.29
C LEU A 281 12.40 8.09 8.72
N PHE A 282 12.90 7.30 7.77
CA PHE A 282 13.46 5.98 7.99
C PHE A 282 14.99 5.92 7.79
N LYS A 283 15.70 7.04 7.98
CA LYS A 283 17.13 7.18 7.64
C LYS A 283 18.06 6.14 8.28
N ASN A 284 17.70 5.62 9.45
CA ASN A 284 18.49 4.62 10.18
C ASN A 284 18.22 3.18 9.72
N LYS A 285 17.23 2.98 8.84
CA LYS A 285 16.79 1.65 8.37
C LYS A 285 17.17 1.36 6.92
N GLY A 286 17.49 2.40 6.14
CA GLY A 286 17.99 2.28 4.78
C GLY A 286 16.99 1.75 3.74
N TYR A 287 15.69 1.70 4.06
CA TYR A 287 14.65 1.21 3.16
C TYR A 287 14.65 1.87 1.79
N PHE A 288 14.95 3.17 1.77
CA PHE A 288 14.82 4.01 0.59
C PHE A 288 16.17 4.52 0.07
N ASP A 289 17.30 4.02 0.59
CA ASP A 289 18.64 4.54 0.26
C ASP A 289 19.03 4.40 -1.22
N PHE A 290 18.46 3.43 -1.92
CA PHE A 290 18.65 3.25 -3.36
C PHE A 290 18.20 4.48 -4.19
N TRP A 291 17.35 5.36 -3.63
CA TRP A 291 16.96 6.62 -4.27
C TRP A 291 18.11 7.60 -4.40
N ARG A 292 19.03 7.65 -3.42
CA ARG A 292 20.19 8.57 -3.48
C ARG A 292 21.07 8.27 -4.69
N GLY A 293 21.11 7.02 -5.14
CA GLY A 293 21.83 6.61 -6.35
C GLY A 293 21.11 6.92 -7.67
N LEU A 294 19.77 7.04 -7.67
CA LEU A 294 18.99 7.36 -8.87
C LEU A 294 19.01 8.86 -9.21
N GLU A 295 19.03 9.73 -8.21
CA GLU A 295 19.18 11.18 -8.40
C GLU A 295 20.60 11.57 -8.83
N ALA A 296 21.63 10.88 -8.33
CA ALA A 296 23.03 11.12 -8.70
C ALA A 296 23.34 10.84 -10.18
N ASN A 297 22.52 10.05 -10.88
CA ASN A 297 22.67 9.75 -12.31
C ASN A 297 21.86 10.67 -13.23
N ARG A 298 21.18 11.70 -12.68
CA ARG A 298 20.41 12.68 -13.45
C ARG A 298 21.08 14.05 -13.58
N TYR A 299 22.29 14.22 -13.04
CA TYR A 299 23.12 15.42 -13.15
C TYR A 299 24.46 15.10 -13.80
#